data_AF-A0A538Q3F0-F1
#
_entry.id   AF-A0A538Q3F0-F1
#
_cell.length_a   1.000
_cell.length_b   1.000
_cell.length_c   1.000
_cell.angle_alpha   90.00
_cell.angle_beta   90.00
_cell.angle_gamma   90.00
#
_symmetry.space_group_name_H-M   'P 1'
#
loop_
_entity.id
_entity.type
_entity.pdbx_description
1 polymer ?
#
loop_
_entity_poly.entity_id
_entity_poly.type
_entity_poly.pdbx_seq_one_letter_code
_entity_poly.pdbx_strand_id
1 'polypeptide(L)'
;MLLGTRPSAELLDDDLGYVLGLGLVRVECGELQIANPIYREVIPRALTWAQQISIHQPTEWYVRPDGALDVPGLLAAWQVFWRKDGHLAAEGFGYREAGPHLMLMAFLQRVVNGGGRVEREYGLGRGALDLMIFWRAERYAIEVKIRRDTETEAEALDQVARYLDRAGLGEGWLVLFDLRKEVSWVDKLFVRDVEHAAKQIRIMGC
;
A
#
# COMPACT_ATOMS: atom_id res chain seq x y z
N MET A 1 10.19 3.73 1.91
CA MET A 1 10.50 5.06 2.50
C MET A 1 9.28 5.49 3.30
N LEU A 2 9.41 5.78 4.61
CA LEU A 2 8.28 6.19 5.46
C LEU A 2 8.29 7.69 5.80
N LEU A 3 9.28 8.45 5.33
CA LEU A 3 9.39 9.91 5.51
C LEU A 3 9.68 10.52 4.14
N GLY A 4 8.81 11.42 3.70
CA GLY A 4 8.98 12.21 2.48
C GLY A 4 10.24 13.10 2.53
N THR A 5 10.53 13.73 1.39
CA THR A 5 11.86 14.25 0.98
C THR A 5 12.40 15.49 1.71
N ARG A 6 12.23 15.66 3.03
CA ARG A 6 13.13 16.46 3.91
C ARG A 6 12.64 16.46 5.37
N PRO A 7 13.48 16.00 6.32
CA PRO A 7 13.21 16.16 7.74
C PRO A 7 13.66 17.54 8.27
N SER A 8 12.92 18.12 9.23
CA SER A 8 13.23 19.39 9.91
C SER A 8 14.31 19.21 10.99
N ALA A 9 15.40 19.99 10.90
CA ALA A 9 16.69 19.70 11.51
C ALA A 9 16.79 19.59 13.05
N GLU A 10 15.82 20.04 13.85
CA GLU A 10 16.02 20.19 15.31
C GLU A 10 15.39 19.09 16.19
N LEU A 11 14.45 18.29 15.66
CA LEU A 11 13.82 17.16 16.40
C LEU A 11 14.39 15.79 16.01
N LEU A 12 15.31 15.75 15.05
CA LEU A 12 15.71 14.54 14.33
C LEU A 12 17.03 13.94 14.74
N ASP A 13 17.72 14.45 15.77
CA ASP A 13 19.07 13.95 16.10
C ASP A 13 19.04 12.86 17.18
N ASP A 14 18.33 13.04 18.30
CA ASP A 14 18.35 12.09 19.43
C ASP A 14 17.56 10.80 19.13
N ASP A 15 16.31 10.89 18.70
CA ASP A 15 15.48 9.70 18.43
C ASP A 15 16.03 8.90 17.24
N LEU A 16 16.48 9.60 16.18
CA LEU A 16 17.08 8.96 15.00
C LEU A 16 18.43 8.31 15.36
N GLY A 17 19.29 9.03 16.09
CA GLY A 17 20.55 8.51 16.59
C GLY A 17 20.34 7.29 17.49
N TYR A 18 19.32 7.32 18.34
CA TYR A 18 18.93 6.20 19.19
C TYR A 18 18.50 4.98 18.36
N VAL A 19 17.58 5.12 17.40
CA VAL A 19 17.13 3.98 16.59
C VAL A 19 18.18 3.46 15.61
N LEU A 20 19.12 4.32 15.17
CA LEU A 20 20.33 3.92 14.44
C LEU A 20 21.26 3.11 15.36
N GLY A 21 21.50 3.59 16.59
CA GLY A 21 22.32 2.92 17.59
C GLY A 21 21.77 1.56 18.01
N LEU A 22 20.44 1.43 18.08
CA LEU A 22 19.74 0.15 18.31
C LEU A 22 19.77 -0.79 17.09
N GLY A 23 20.17 -0.30 15.91
CA GLY A 23 20.13 -1.07 14.67
C GLY A 23 18.71 -1.38 14.17
N LEU A 24 17.70 -0.59 14.56
CA LEU A 24 16.34 -0.71 14.03
C LEU A 24 16.24 -0.18 12.61
N VAL A 25 16.97 0.90 12.36
CA VAL A 25 17.15 1.53 11.05
C VAL A 25 18.63 1.64 10.72
N ARG A 26 18.93 1.81 9.43
CA ARG A 26 20.28 2.00 8.90
C ARG A 26 20.25 3.05 7.80
N VAL A 27 21.36 3.73 7.57
CA VAL A 27 21.55 4.57 6.39
C VAL A 27 22.23 3.74 5.31
N GLU A 28 21.60 3.62 4.15
CA GLU A 28 22.12 2.90 3.00
C GLU A 28 21.93 3.76 1.75
N CYS A 29 23.03 4.03 1.04
CA CYS A 29 23.07 4.96 -0.09
C CYS A 29 22.50 6.36 0.22
N GLY A 30 22.68 6.84 1.45
CA GLY A 30 22.17 8.15 1.90
C GLY A 30 20.67 8.16 2.26
N GLU A 31 19.99 7.02 2.23
CA GLU A 31 18.58 6.90 2.61
C GLU A 31 18.41 6.09 3.90
N LEU A 32 17.45 6.52 4.73
CA LEU A 32 17.05 5.77 5.92
C LEU A 32 16.23 4.53 5.52
N GLN A 33 16.68 3.37 5.99
CA GLN A 33 16.02 2.09 5.75
C GLN A 33 15.78 1.34 7.05
N ILE A 34 14.72 0.53 7.09
CA ILE A 34 14.54 -0.45 8.16
C ILE A 34 15.60 -1.53 8.02
N ALA A 35 16.40 -1.71 9.06
CA ALA A 35 17.66 -2.45 9.01
C ALA A 35 17.48 -3.97 8.93
N ASN A 36 16.41 -4.52 9.52
CA ASN A 36 16.17 -5.96 9.61
C ASN A 36 14.85 -6.35 8.92
N PRO A 37 14.81 -7.43 8.12
CA PRO A 37 13.57 -7.98 7.58
C PRO A 37 12.46 -8.21 8.61
N ILE A 38 12.79 -8.61 9.84
CA ILE A 38 11.82 -8.77 10.93
C ILE A 38 11.15 -7.42 11.25
N TYR A 39 11.93 -6.34 11.34
CA TYR A 39 11.38 -5.01 11.63
C TYR A 39 10.54 -4.48 10.48
N ARG A 40 10.89 -4.83 9.23
CA ARG A 40 10.07 -4.49 8.04
C ARG A 40 8.68 -5.10 8.12
N GLU A 41 8.52 -6.20 8.84
CA GLU A 41 7.22 -6.84 9.07
C GLU A 41 6.53 -6.37 10.36
N VAL A 42 7.28 -6.17 11.44
CA VAL A 42 6.74 -5.82 12.75
C VAL A 42 6.28 -4.37 12.83
N ILE A 43 7.09 -3.42 12.35
CA ILE A 43 6.80 -1.99 12.49
C ILE A 43 5.47 -1.62 11.80
N PRO A 44 5.23 -1.98 10.52
CA PRO A 44 3.97 -1.63 9.86
C PRO A 44 2.77 -2.26 10.54
N ARG A 45 2.87 -3.53 10.97
CA ARG A 45 1.80 -4.21 11.72
C ARG A 45 1.45 -3.48 13.00
N ALA A 46 2.47 -3.06 13.76
CA ALA A 46 2.27 -2.30 14.98
C ALA A 46 1.60 -0.95 14.70
N LEU A 47 2.05 -0.24 13.65
CA LEU A 47 1.48 1.04 13.25
C LEU A 47 0.02 0.91 12.82
N THR A 48 -0.36 -0.17 12.13
CA THR A 48 -1.72 -0.33 11.59
C THR A 48 -2.71 -1.01 12.53
N TRP A 49 -2.25 -1.60 13.64
CA TRP A 49 -3.08 -2.46 14.50
C TRP A 49 -4.37 -1.78 14.99
N ALA A 50 -4.26 -0.56 15.49
CA ALA A 50 -5.41 0.19 16.02
C ALA A 50 -6.48 0.46 14.96
N GLN A 51 -6.08 0.70 13.71
CA GLN A 51 -7.02 0.88 12.60
C GLN A 51 -7.56 -0.46 12.10
N GLN A 52 -6.75 -1.51 12.10
CA GLN A 52 -7.20 -2.85 11.70
C GLN A 52 -8.37 -3.32 12.57
N ILE A 53 -8.29 -3.12 13.90
CA ILE A 53 -9.34 -3.57 14.83
C ILE A 53 -10.64 -2.76 14.72
N SER A 54 -10.59 -1.51 14.25
CA SER A 54 -11.78 -0.66 14.09
C SER A 54 -12.52 -0.91 12.77
N ILE A 55 -11.88 -1.54 11.79
CA ILE A 55 -12.46 -1.83 10.48
C ILE A 55 -13.43 -3.03 10.56
N HIS A 56 -14.71 -2.77 10.31
CA HIS A 56 -15.73 -3.80 10.18
C HIS A 56 -15.85 -4.28 8.73
N GLN A 57 -14.94 -5.19 8.34
CA GLN A 57 -14.94 -5.85 7.04
C GLN A 57 -14.73 -7.36 7.24
N PRO A 58 -15.80 -8.14 7.48
CA PRO A 58 -15.74 -9.60 7.56
C PRO A 58 -15.11 -10.21 6.31
N THR A 59 -14.26 -11.21 6.48
CA THR A 59 -13.52 -11.84 5.39
C THR A 59 -14.46 -12.55 4.42
N GLU A 60 -15.56 -13.10 4.93
CA GLU A 60 -16.53 -13.89 4.17
C GLU A 60 -17.22 -13.08 3.06
N TRP A 61 -17.26 -11.76 3.19
CA TRP A 61 -17.81 -10.87 2.16
C TRP A 61 -17.00 -10.88 0.87
N TYR A 62 -15.73 -11.28 0.94
CA TYR A 62 -14.77 -11.21 -0.18
C TYR A 62 -14.30 -12.59 -0.62
N VAL A 63 -14.98 -13.66 -0.22
CA VAL A 63 -14.63 -15.03 -0.59
C VAL A 63 -15.72 -15.57 -1.51
N ARG A 64 -15.32 -15.93 -2.73
CA ARG A 64 -16.22 -16.51 -3.74
C ARG A 64 -16.66 -17.92 -3.33
N PRO A 65 -17.72 -18.50 -3.94
CA PRO A 65 -18.18 -19.86 -3.63
C PRO A 65 -17.12 -20.96 -3.83
N ASP A 66 -16.17 -20.78 -4.76
CA ASP A 66 -15.00 -21.65 -4.96
C ASP A 66 -13.91 -21.46 -3.88
N GLY A 67 -14.08 -20.45 -3.04
CA GLY A 67 -13.21 -20.05 -1.96
C GLY A 67 -11.99 -19.22 -2.38
N ALA A 68 -11.95 -18.75 -3.63
CA ALA A 68 -10.98 -17.76 -4.08
C ALA A 68 -11.33 -16.36 -3.57
N LEU A 69 -10.34 -15.48 -3.49
CA LEU A 69 -10.54 -14.10 -3.06
C LEU A 69 -11.16 -13.27 -4.20
N ASP A 70 -12.23 -12.53 -3.90
CA ASP A 70 -12.81 -11.54 -4.81
C ASP A 70 -12.05 -10.21 -4.67
N VAL A 71 -10.87 -10.13 -5.29
CA VAL A 71 -10.04 -8.90 -5.27
C VAL A 71 -10.78 -7.70 -5.87
N PRO A 72 -11.52 -7.82 -6.99
CA PRO A 72 -12.35 -6.72 -7.50
C PRO A 72 -13.36 -6.20 -6.47
N GLY A 73 -14.13 -7.09 -5.82
CA GLY A 73 -15.09 -6.72 -4.78
C GLY A 73 -14.41 -6.11 -3.54
N LEU A 74 -13.26 -6.65 -3.16
CA LEU A 74 -12.44 -6.15 -2.06
C LEU A 74 -11.97 -4.71 -2.29
N LEU A 75 -11.40 -4.43 -3.47
CA LEU A 75 -10.88 -3.11 -3.79
C LEU A 75 -11.99 -2.08 -4.07
N ALA A 76 -13.17 -2.53 -4.53
CA ALA A 76 -14.35 -1.67 -4.60
C ALA A 76 -14.84 -1.28 -3.20
N ALA A 77 -14.87 -2.21 -2.25
CA ALA A 77 -15.21 -1.90 -0.86
C ALA A 77 -14.16 -0.98 -0.20
N TRP A 78 -12.89 -1.15 -0.54
CA TRP A 78 -11.82 -0.23 -0.16
C TRP A 78 -12.12 1.20 -0.62
N GLN A 79 -12.47 1.43 -1.89
CA GLN A 79 -12.79 2.79 -2.39
C GLN A 79 -13.94 3.44 -1.60
N VAL A 80 -14.98 2.66 -1.26
CA VAL A 80 -16.11 3.14 -0.44
C VAL A 80 -15.64 3.52 0.97
N PHE A 81 -14.84 2.67 1.60
CA PHE A 81 -14.27 2.93 2.92
C PHE A 81 -13.35 4.16 2.91
N TRP A 82 -12.44 4.24 1.95
CA TRP A 82 -11.49 5.34 1.79
C TRP A 82 -12.19 6.69 1.68
N ARG A 83 -13.23 6.77 0.84
CA ARG A 83 -14.06 7.96 0.67
C ARG A 83 -14.76 8.40 1.96
N LYS A 84 -15.35 7.46 2.69
CA LYS A 84 -16.18 7.77 3.86
C LYS A 84 -15.35 8.12 5.08
N ASP A 85 -14.40 7.24 5.42
CA ASP A 85 -13.74 7.24 6.72
C ASP A 85 -12.21 7.12 6.61
N GLY A 86 -11.72 6.40 5.59
CA GLY A 86 -10.32 6.01 5.48
C GLY A 86 -9.35 7.17 5.28
N HIS A 87 -9.72 8.20 4.51
CA HIS A 87 -8.87 9.37 4.28
C HIS A 87 -8.64 10.19 5.56
N LEU A 88 -9.68 10.34 6.41
CA LEU A 88 -9.58 11.02 7.70
C LEU A 88 -8.77 10.18 8.70
N ALA A 89 -9.03 8.88 8.75
CA ALA A 89 -8.30 7.98 9.63
C ALA A 89 -6.80 7.87 9.24
N ALA A 90 -6.47 8.06 7.97
CA ALA A 90 -5.09 8.14 7.49
C ALA A 90 -4.34 9.38 7.99
N GLU A 91 -5.03 10.51 8.23
CA GLU A 91 -4.43 11.70 8.85
C GLU A 91 -4.00 11.41 10.30
N GLY A 92 -4.71 10.51 10.99
CA GLY A 92 -4.42 10.07 12.35
C GLY A 92 -3.08 9.35 12.53
N PHE A 93 -2.44 8.89 11.45
CA PHE A 93 -1.09 8.31 11.54
C PHE A 93 0.01 9.35 11.79
N GLY A 94 -0.25 10.65 11.58
CA GLY A 94 0.78 11.70 11.67
C GLY A 94 1.80 11.69 10.52
N TYR A 95 1.72 10.72 9.60
CA TYR A 95 2.60 10.58 8.43
C TYR A 95 1.85 10.89 7.14
N ARG A 96 1.86 12.15 6.70
CA ARG A 96 1.05 12.64 5.57
C ARG A 96 1.18 11.81 4.29
N GLU A 97 2.38 11.35 3.95
CA GLU A 97 2.63 10.58 2.71
C GLU A 97 2.48 9.06 2.90
N ALA A 98 2.67 8.54 4.12
CA ALA A 98 2.53 7.12 4.39
C ALA A 98 1.11 6.71 4.80
N GLY A 99 0.28 7.66 5.25
CA GLY A 99 -1.06 7.42 5.77
C GLY A 99 -1.96 6.59 4.83
N PRO A 100 -2.12 6.95 3.54
CA PRO A 100 -2.93 6.17 2.60
C PRO A 100 -2.42 4.73 2.44
N HIS A 101 -1.11 4.56 2.32
CA HIS A 101 -0.47 3.24 2.24
C HIS A 101 -0.72 2.40 3.49
N LEU A 102 -0.53 3.00 4.68
CA LEU A 102 -0.77 2.34 5.98
C LEU A 102 -2.24 1.96 6.13
N MET A 103 -3.17 2.82 5.72
CA MET A 103 -4.60 2.55 5.81
C MET A 103 -5.03 1.42 4.87
N LEU A 104 -4.53 1.40 3.62
CA LEU A 104 -4.78 0.29 2.70
C LEU A 104 -4.22 -1.03 3.25
N MET A 105 -3.01 -1.01 3.82
CA MET A 105 -2.44 -2.18 4.47
C MET A 105 -3.28 -2.64 5.66
N ALA A 106 -3.77 -1.74 6.51
CA ALA A 106 -4.65 -2.08 7.63
C ALA A 106 -5.93 -2.77 7.14
N PHE A 107 -6.54 -2.23 6.08
CA PHE A 107 -7.76 -2.77 5.48
C PHE A 107 -7.54 -4.16 4.86
N LEU A 108 -6.52 -4.31 4.01
CA LEU A 108 -6.19 -5.60 3.40
C LEU A 108 -5.84 -6.63 4.46
N GLN A 109 -5.06 -6.24 5.48
CA GLN A 109 -4.69 -7.13 6.57
C GLN A 109 -5.92 -7.56 7.40
N ARG A 110 -6.88 -6.66 7.64
CA ARG A 110 -8.14 -6.98 8.35
C ARG A 110 -8.94 -8.07 7.63
N VAL A 111 -8.98 -8.02 6.30
CA VAL A 111 -9.72 -8.98 5.48
C VAL A 111 -8.93 -10.28 5.28
N VAL A 112 -7.66 -10.19 4.91
CA VAL A 112 -6.86 -11.34 4.47
C VAL A 112 -6.43 -12.24 5.63
N ASN A 113 -6.24 -11.70 6.85
CA ASN A 113 -5.78 -12.50 8.00
C ASN A 113 -6.69 -13.70 8.36
N GLY A 114 -7.93 -13.77 7.85
CA GLY A 114 -8.84 -14.91 8.07
C GLY A 114 -8.57 -16.16 7.22
N GLY A 115 -7.72 -16.08 6.18
CA GLY A 115 -7.45 -17.22 5.28
C GLY A 115 -6.22 -17.08 4.37
N GLY A 116 -5.41 -16.04 4.58
CA GLY A 116 -4.23 -15.74 3.79
C GLY A 116 -3.25 -14.82 4.51
N ARG A 117 -2.34 -14.22 3.76
CA ARG A 117 -1.36 -13.25 4.27
C ARG A 117 -1.03 -12.19 3.22
N VAL A 118 -0.62 -11.01 3.69
CA VAL A 118 -0.14 -9.92 2.84
C VAL A 118 1.37 -9.78 3.06
N GLU A 119 2.16 -9.98 2.01
CA GLU A 119 3.58 -9.63 1.99
C GLU A 119 3.77 -8.23 1.39
N ARG A 120 4.87 -7.57 1.78
CA ARG A 120 5.21 -6.21 1.37
C ARG A 120 6.64 -6.17 0.88
N GLU A 121 6.84 -5.70 -0.34
CA GLU A 121 8.14 -5.25 -0.80
C GLU A 121 8.13 -3.71 -0.81
N TYR A 122 9.05 -3.13 -0.05
CA TYR A 122 9.26 -1.69 -0.08
C TYR A 122 10.09 -1.36 -1.32
N GLY A 123 9.51 -0.60 -2.26
CA GLY A 123 10.26 0.06 -3.32
C GLY A 123 11.18 1.13 -2.71
N LEU A 124 12.34 0.69 -2.22
CA LEU A 124 13.36 1.56 -1.61
C LEU A 124 13.71 2.68 -2.61
N GLY A 125 13.65 3.94 -2.17
CA GLY A 125 13.90 5.13 -3.00
C GLY A 125 12.80 5.61 -3.94
N ARG A 126 11.71 4.86 -4.18
CA ARG A 126 10.76 5.17 -5.29
C ARG A 126 9.33 5.54 -4.88
N GLY A 127 9.06 5.64 -3.58
CA GLY A 127 7.70 5.90 -3.07
C GLY A 127 6.67 4.87 -3.54
N ALA A 128 7.12 3.64 -3.79
CA ALA A 128 6.32 2.50 -4.21
C ALA A 128 6.12 1.54 -3.04
N LEU A 129 4.93 0.99 -2.92
CA LEU A 129 4.65 -0.15 -2.05
C LEU A 129 4.09 -1.25 -2.93
N ASP A 130 4.87 -2.32 -3.08
CA ASP A 130 4.46 -3.51 -3.80
C ASP A 130 3.89 -4.47 -2.74
N LEU A 131 2.66 -4.91 -2.93
CA LEU A 131 1.97 -5.85 -2.05
C LEU A 131 1.74 -7.16 -2.80
N MET A 132 1.90 -8.27 -2.09
CA MET A 132 1.46 -9.59 -2.57
C MET A 132 0.46 -10.16 -1.58
N ILE A 133 -0.77 -10.38 -2.03
CA ILE A 133 -1.74 -11.16 -1.28
C ILE A 133 -1.56 -12.62 -1.64
N PHE A 134 -1.30 -13.45 -0.63
CA PHE A 134 -1.37 -14.90 -0.75
C PHE A 134 -2.67 -15.38 -0.15
N TRP A 135 -3.49 -16.04 -0.95
CA TRP A 135 -4.76 -16.60 -0.53
C TRP A 135 -4.87 -18.03 -1.04
N ARG A 136 -4.80 -19.00 -0.13
CA ARG A 136 -4.70 -20.43 -0.49
C ARG A 136 -3.54 -20.66 -1.48
N ALA A 137 -3.82 -21.16 -2.68
CA ALA A 137 -2.84 -21.38 -3.74
C ALA A 137 -2.68 -20.19 -4.70
N GLU A 138 -3.49 -19.14 -4.54
CA GLU A 138 -3.52 -17.97 -5.43
C GLU A 138 -2.69 -16.80 -4.88
N ARG A 139 -2.23 -15.97 -5.80
CA ARG A 139 -1.37 -14.81 -5.53
C ARG A 139 -1.90 -13.60 -6.31
N TYR A 140 -2.03 -12.47 -5.63
CA TYR A 140 -2.52 -11.23 -6.23
C TYR A 140 -1.55 -10.09 -5.95
N ALA A 141 -0.99 -9.51 -7.01
CA ALA A 141 -0.02 -8.44 -6.94
C ALA A 141 -0.70 -7.07 -6.98
N ILE A 142 -0.43 -6.21 -6.00
CA ILE A 142 -0.99 -4.86 -5.92
C ILE A 142 0.16 -3.86 -5.80
N GLU A 143 0.28 -2.97 -6.78
CA GLU A 143 1.14 -1.80 -6.68
C GLU A 143 0.35 -0.64 -6.06
N VAL A 144 0.97 0.12 -5.17
CA VAL A 144 0.34 1.29 -4.55
C VAL A 144 1.16 2.54 -4.81
N LYS A 145 0.49 3.59 -5.30
CA LYS A 145 1.10 4.88 -5.62
C LYS A 145 0.26 6.06 -5.16
N ILE A 146 0.95 7.14 -4.81
CA ILE A 146 0.35 8.47 -4.67
C ILE A 146 0.68 9.27 -5.92
N ARG A 147 -0.35 9.77 -6.61
CA ARG A 147 -0.22 10.65 -7.76
C ARG A 147 0.51 11.92 -7.36
N ARG A 148 1.65 12.18 -8.01
CA ARG A 148 2.45 13.41 -7.82
C ARG A 148 2.32 14.36 -9.00
N ASP A 149 2.21 13.80 -10.20
CA ASP A 149 2.16 14.51 -11.47
C ASP A 149 1.40 13.70 -12.54
N THR A 150 1.52 14.12 -13.80
CA THR A 150 0.91 13.46 -14.95
C THR A 150 1.57 12.14 -15.32
N GLU A 151 2.88 11.99 -15.05
CA GLU A 151 3.68 10.83 -15.44
C GLU A 151 3.57 9.68 -14.45
N THR A 152 3.18 9.97 -13.20
CA THR A 152 3.11 9.00 -12.09
C THR A 152 2.38 7.70 -12.47
N GLU A 153 1.30 7.79 -13.24
CA GLU A 153 0.53 6.62 -13.65
C GLU A 153 1.26 5.75 -14.67
N ALA A 154 1.88 6.34 -15.68
CA ALA A 154 2.64 5.60 -16.69
C ALA A 154 3.85 4.89 -16.04
N GLU A 155 4.57 5.58 -15.17
CA GLU A 155 5.68 5.00 -14.40
C GLU A 155 5.22 3.87 -13.47
N ALA A 156 4.01 3.97 -12.92
CA ALA A 156 3.42 2.95 -12.07
C ALA A 156 3.03 1.70 -12.87
N LEU A 157 2.48 1.86 -14.08
CA LEU A 157 2.18 0.74 -14.98
C LEU A 157 3.45 -0.05 -15.33
N ASP A 158 4.56 0.65 -15.60
CA ASP A 158 5.86 0.02 -15.82
C ASP A 158 6.36 -0.75 -14.57
N GLN A 159 6.07 -0.24 -13.37
CA GLN A 159 6.44 -0.88 -12.10
C GLN A 159 5.61 -2.15 -11.88
N VAL A 160 4.29 -2.07 -12.05
CA VAL A 160 3.38 -3.23 -11.96
C VAL A 160 3.81 -4.31 -12.95
N ALA A 161 4.07 -3.96 -14.22
CA ALA A 161 4.45 -4.94 -15.24
C ALA A 161 5.73 -5.70 -14.86
N ARG A 162 6.78 -4.99 -14.41
CA ARG A 162 8.02 -5.61 -13.92
C ARG A 162 7.79 -6.49 -12.68
N TYR A 163 6.90 -6.07 -11.79
CA TYR A 163 6.58 -6.85 -10.61
C TYR A 163 5.84 -8.14 -10.98
N LEU A 164 4.88 -8.07 -11.91
CA LEU A 164 4.17 -9.22 -12.45
C LEU A 164 5.11 -10.19 -13.17
N ASP A 165 6.11 -9.70 -13.91
CA ASP A 165 7.13 -10.56 -14.53
C ASP A 165 7.96 -11.31 -13.49
N ARG A 166 8.46 -10.61 -12.45
CA ARG A 166 9.20 -11.24 -11.34
C ARG A 166 8.35 -12.28 -10.62
N ALA A 167 7.05 -12.01 -10.46
CA ALA A 167 6.12 -12.89 -9.78
C ALA A 167 5.58 -14.05 -10.65
N GLY A 168 5.80 -14.01 -11.96
CA GLY A 168 5.22 -14.97 -12.92
C GLY A 168 3.70 -14.87 -13.03
N LEU A 169 3.15 -13.65 -12.98
CA LEU A 169 1.72 -13.36 -13.04
C LEU A 169 1.35 -12.65 -14.36
N GLY A 170 0.14 -12.89 -14.84
CA GLY A 170 -0.43 -12.26 -16.04
C GLY A 170 -1.31 -11.04 -15.75
N GLU A 171 -1.81 -10.94 -14.51
CA GLU A 171 -2.71 -9.88 -14.06
C GLU A 171 -2.32 -9.29 -12.72
N GLY A 172 -2.65 -8.02 -12.51
CA GLY A 172 -2.37 -7.30 -11.26
C GLY A 172 -3.21 -6.04 -11.10
N TRP A 173 -3.02 -5.37 -9.97
CA TRP A 173 -3.75 -4.16 -9.60
C TRP A 173 -2.81 -2.99 -9.35
N LEU A 174 -3.24 -1.79 -9.75
CA LEU A 174 -2.61 -0.52 -9.39
C LEU A 174 -3.60 0.30 -8.55
N VAL A 175 -3.29 0.55 -7.29
CA VAL A 175 -4.05 1.49 -6.45
C VAL A 175 -3.37 2.86 -6.51
N LEU A 176 -4.07 3.84 -7.08
CA LEU A 176 -3.54 5.18 -7.33
C LEU A 176 -4.31 6.22 -6.52
N PHE A 177 -3.67 6.74 -5.48
CA PHE A 177 -4.21 7.79 -4.62
C PHE A 177 -4.03 9.18 -5.23
N ASP A 178 -5.09 9.97 -5.25
CA ASP A 178 -5.08 11.39 -5.59
C ASP A 178 -5.43 12.25 -4.36
N LEU A 179 -4.41 12.80 -3.73
CA LEU A 179 -4.56 13.58 -2.50
C LEU A 179 -4.85 15.08 -2.74
N ARG A 180 -5.00 15.50 -3.99
CA ARG A 180 -5.29 16.89 -4.37
C ARG A 180 -6.67 17.31 -3.85
N LYS A 181 -6.78 18.49 -3.25
CA LYS A 181 -8.02 18.95 -2.58
C LYS A 181 -9.05 19.49 -3.57
N GLU A 182 -8.58 19.97 -4.71
CA GLU A 182 -9.35 20.56 -5.79
C GLU A 182 -10.05 19.53 -6.69
N VAL A 183 -9.63 18.26 -6.63
CA VAL A 183 -10.22 17.16 -7.40
C VAL A 183 -11.40 16.57 -6.62
N SER A 184 -12.54 16.40 -7.29
CA SER A 184 -13.73 15.86 -6.65
C SER A 184 -13.61 14.36 -6.38
N TRP A 185 -14.32 13.83 -5.37
CA TRP A 185 -14.36 12.37 -5.13
C TRP A 185 -14.89 11.57 -6.33
N VAL A 186 -15.74 12.17 -7.17
CA VAL A 186 -16.24 11.51 -8.38
C VAL A 186 -15.12 11.28 -9.38
N ASP A 187 -14.18 12.23 -9.48
CA ASP A 187 -13.04 12.14 -10.39
C ASP A 187 -11.91 11.27 -9.82
N LYS A 188 -11.77 11.21 -8.49
CA LYS A 188 -10.77 10.36 -7.82
C LYS A 188 -11.13 8.88 -7.89
N LEU A 189 -12.41 8.55 -7.76
CA LEU A 189 -12.87 7.16 -7.64
C LEU A 189 -13.27 6.61 -8.99
N PHE A 190 -12.36 5.84 -9.59
CA PHE A 190 -12.61 5.16 -10.85
C PHE A 190 -12.00 3.76 -10.84
N VAL A 191 -12.46 2.93 -11.78
CA VAL A 191 -11.86 1.64 -12.10
C VAL A 191 -11.62 1.60 -13.59
N ARG A 192 -10.42 1.22 -14.01
CA ARG A 192 -10.09 1.06 -15.43
C ARG A 192 -9.19 -0.13 -15.64
N ASP A 193 -9.53 -0.96 -16.63
CA ASP A 193 -8.68 -2.04 -17.11
C ASP A 193 -7.80 -1.54 -18.25
N VAL A 194 -6.51 -1.87 -18.18
CA VAL A 194 -5.50 -1.49 -19.17
C VAL A 194 -4.62 -2.70 -19.47
N GLU A 195 -4.37 -2.93 -20.76
CA GLU A 195 -3.30 -3.83 -21.17
C GLU A 195 -1.99 -3.05 -21.31
N HIS A 196 -0.96 -3.45 -20.56
CA HIS A 196 0.36 -2.82 -20.59
C HIS A 196 1.46 -3.87 -20.55
N ALA A 197 2.41 -3.81 -21.47
CA ALA A 197 3.50 -4.80 -21.59
C ALA A 197 3.00 -6.28 -21.55
N ALA A 198 1.90 -6.58 -22.26
CA ALA A 198 1.23 -7.88 -22.29
C ALA A 198 0.72 -8.39 -20.91
N LYS A 199 0.50 -7.48 -19.96
CA LYS A 199 -0.16 -7.74 -18.67
C LYS A 199 -1.53 -7.09 -18.62
N GLN A 200 -2.48 -7.74 -17.95
CA GLN A 200 -3.78 -7.15 -17.64
C GLN A 200 -3.68 -6.42 -16.29
N ILE A 201 -3.79 -5.09 -16.30
CA ILE A 201 -3.66 -4.27 -15.09
C ILE A 201 -4.97 -3.54 -14.83
N ARG A 202 -5.53 -3.75 -13.63
CA ARG A 202 -6.70 -3.01 -13.16
C ARG A 202 -6.28 -1.85 -12.28
N ILE A 203 -6.58 -0.63 -12.71
CA ILE A 203 -6.30 0.61 -11.98
C ILE A 203 -7.49 0.97 -11.10
N MET A 204 -7.23 1.20 -9.82
CA MET A 204 -8.18 1.65 -8.81
C MET A 204 -7.82 3.08 -8.38
N GLY A 205 -8.57 4.08 -8.84
CA GLY A 205 -8.41 5.46 -8.40
C GLY A 205 -8.96 5.68 -6.99
N CYS A 206 -8.20 6.32 -6.10
CA CYS A 206 -8.58 6.55 -4.69
C CYS A 206 -8.40 8.01 -4.27
#